data_AF-A0A7W8AGB9-F1
#
_entry.id   AF-A0A7W8AGB9-F1
#
_cell.length_a   1.000
_cell.length_b   1.000
_cell.length_c   1.000
_cell.angle_alpha   90.00
_cell.angle_beta   90.00
_cell.angle_gamma   90.00
#
_symmetry.space_group_name_H-M   'P 1'
#
loop_
_entity.id
_entity.type
_entity.pdbx_description
1 polymer ?
#
loop_
_entity_poly.entity_id
_entity_poly.type
_entity_poly.pdbx_seq_one_letter_code
_entity_poly.pdbx_strand_id
1 'polypeptide(L)'
;MDPRAHPPRLVIDPSLPAEISAELRASPHLLHMARRGRRMERTFNPALLIVLPGFLLLIWVLTNTEGMIVAGVGMGLIALLRWAATGVSNTTARRRLKLAYEYSAHYVLPQDLDYPCSRLLRRAQDAVDRILAADVQRAGLLDSVNNRVSLPEEVWQIGTRLAKLSSMHAEHGQIVPQLMPSALEDAFKPYSTALDAAWTSLSKRVRRLEEYAMQVRKADEVYHAHLRLEALAARTPDYQALIADTVRDDLARAHIRELAAQAAQVRKLFEQSIDQARQTAGELLRTPLV
;
A
#
# COMPACT_ATOMS: atom_id res chain seq x y z
N MET A 1 -3.75 26.34 0.82
CA MET A 1 -4.03 25.10 0.06
C MET A 1 -2.86 24.17 0.27
N ASP A 2 -3.07 22.92 0.67
CA ASP A 2 -1.96 21.98 0.86
C ASP A 2 -1.71 21.24 -0.47
N PRO A 3 -0.58 21.51 -1.16
CA PRO A 3 -0.26 20.90 -2.46
C PRO A 3 0.02 19.39 -2.37
N ARG A 4 -0.02 18.79 -1.18
CA ARG A 4 0.18 17.35 -0.95
C ARG A 4 -1.11 16.56 -0.75
N ALA A 5 -2.28 17.21 -0.77
CA ALA A 5 -3.54 16.51 -0.59
C ALA A 5 -3.87 15.69 -1.85
N HIS A 6 -3.58 14.39 -1.81
CA HIS A 6 -3.98 13.48 -2.88
C HIS A 6 -5.50 13.44 -3.02
N PRO A 7 -6.03 13.37 -4.25
CA PRO A 7 -7.46 13.17 -4.44
C PRO A 7 -7.91 11.85 -3.77
N PRO A 8 -9.19 11.76 -3.35
CA PRO A 8 -9.74 10.52 -2.87
C PRO A 8 -9.62 9.46 -3.96
N ARG A 9 -9.47 8.20 -3.55
CA ARG A 9 -9.45 7.06 -4.47
C ARG A 9 -10.88 6.66 -4.85
N LEU A 10 -11.01 6.00 -5.99
CA LEU A 10 -12.24 5.30 -6.38
C LEU A 10 -12.71 4.39 -5.25
N VAL A 11 -13.97 4.55 -4.84
CA VAL A 11 -14.62 3.66 -3.86
C VAL A 11 -15.58 2.76 -4.62
N ILE A 12 -15.50 1.46 -4.36
CA ILE A 12 -16.34 0.43 -4.95
C ILE A 12 -17.11 -0.22 -3.81
N ASP A 13 -18.37 -0.55 -4.06
CA ASP A 13 -19.20 -1.28 -3.12
C ASP A 13 -18.56 -2.63 -2.75
N PRO A 14 -18.26 -2.89 -1.46
CA PRO A 14 -17.64 -4.14 -1.03
C PRO A 14 -18.57 -5.35 -1.14
N SER A 15 -19.88 -5.17 -1.32
CA SER A 15 -20.83 -6.27 -1.55
C SER A 15 -20.77 -6.84 -2.96
N LEU A 16 -20.08 -6.16 -3.89
CA LEU A 16 -19.93 -6.66 -5.26
C LEU A 16 -19.02 -7.90 -5.32
N PRO A 17 -19.31 -8.84 -6.23
CA PRO A 17 -18.41 -9.96 -6.52
C PRO A 17 -16.99 -9.49 -6.84
N ALA A 18 -15.99 -10.23 -6.35
CA ALA A 18 -14.57 -9.92 -6.50
C ALA A 18 -14.16 -9.72 -7.97
N GLU A 19 -14.72 -10.51 -8.89
CA GLU A 19 -14.45 -10.42 -10.34
C GLU A 19 -14.88 -9.06 -10.91
N ILE A 20 -16.09 -8.60 -10.55
CA ILE A 20 -16.65 -7.33 -11.04
C ILE A 20 -15.88 -6.16 -10.43
N SER A 21 -15.61 -6.20 -9.12
CA SER A 21 -14.85 -5.14 -8.45
C SER A 21 -13.42 -5.01 -9.01
N ALA A 22 -12.77 -6.13 -9.35
CA ALA A 22 -11.47 -6.13 -10.01
C ALA A 22 -11.54 -5.54 -11.43
N GLU A 23 -12.56 -5.90 -12.21
CA GLU A 23 -12.74 -5.38 -13.57
C GLU A 23 -13.03 -3.87 -13.59
N LEU A 24 -13.87 -3.38 -12.66
CA LEU A 24 -14.13 -1.95 -12.49
C LEU A 24 -12.85 -1.20 -12.08
N ARG A 25 -12.07 -1.75 -11.15
CA ARG A 25 -10.80 -1.15 -10.71
C ARG A 25 -9.75 -1.11 -11.81
N ALA A 26 -9.72 -2.11 -12.69
CA ALA A 26 -8.77 -2.20 -13.81
C ALA A 26 -9.05 -1.19 -14.93
N SER A 27 -10.27 -0.66 -15.04
CA SER A 27 -10.66 0.24 -16.14
C SER A 27 -11.22 1.59 -15.68
N PRO A 28 -10.46 2.44 -14.96
CA PRO A 28 -10.98 3.71 -14.43
C PRO A 28 -11.49 4.66 -15.52
N HIS A 29 -10.79 4.72 -16.65
CA HIS A 29 -11.16 5.57 -17.79
C HIS A 29 -12.56 5.24 -18.35
N LEU A 30 -12.97 3.98 -18.33
CA LEU A 30 -14.31 3.57 -18.77
C LEU A 30 -15.40 3.98 -17.78
N LEU A 31 -15.10 4.00 -16.48
CA LEU A 31 -16.02 4.51 -15.46
C LEU A 31 -16.29 6.00 -15.64
N HIS A 32 -15.25 6.77 -15.99
CA HIS A 32 -15.40 8.19 -16.33
C HIS A 32 -16.28 8.39 -17.58
N MET A 33 -16.13 7.55 -18.61
CA MET A 33 -16.97 7.61 -19.81
C MET A 33 -18.42 7.24 -19.50
N ALA A 34 -18.65 6.18 -18.72
CA ALA A 34 -19.98 5.75 -18.30
C ALA A 34 -20.70 6.87 -17.54
N ARG A 35 -20.03 7.51 -16.57
CA ARG A 35 -20.61 8.61 -15.77
C ARG A 35 -20.94 9.84 -16.62
N ARG A 36 -20.13 10.17 -17.63
CA ARG A 36 -20.39 11.30 -18.54
C ARG A 36 -21.50 11.02 -19.56
N GLY A 37 -22.16 9.85 -19.52
CA GLY A 37 -23.21 9.49 -20.46
C GLY A 37 -22.71 9.33 -21.91
N ARG A 38 -21.40 9.29 -22.14
CA ARG A 38 -20.85 9.11 -23.49
C ARG A 38 -21.03 7.65 -23.92
N ARG A 39 -22.00 7.42 -24.80
CA ARG A 39 -22.04 6.18 -25.58
C ARG A 39 -20.79 6.12 -26.43
N MET A 40 -20.11 4.96 -26.46
CA MET A 40 -19.01 4.73 -27.39
C MET A 40 -19.56 4.94 -28.81
N GLU A 41 -19.25 6.09 -29.41
CA GLU A 41 -19.72 6.39 -30.75
C GLU A 41 -19.22 5.31 -31.71
N ARG A 42 -20.14 4.87 -32.58
CA ARG A 42 -19.96 3.79 -33.53
C ARG A 42 -19.09 4.27 -34.69
N THR A 43 -17.85 4.69 -34.45
CA THR A 43 -16.94 5.21 -35.46
C THR A 43 -16.19 4.11 -36.21
N PHE A 44 -16.85 2.97 -36.46
CA PHE A 44 -16.31 1.95 -37.35
C PHE A 44 -17.40 1.48 -38.29
N ASN A 45 -17.43 2.08 -39.49
CA ASN A 45 -18.24 1.60 -40.59
C ASN A 45 -17.56 0.36 -41.18
N PRO A 46 -18.11 -0.86 -40.99
CA PRO A 46 -17.51 -2.09 -41.56
C PRO A 46 -17.51 -2.06 -43.09
N ALA A 47 -18.35 -1.21 -43.70
CA ALA A 47 -18.38 -0.96 -45.13
C ALA A 47 -17.02 -0.47 -45.65
N LEU A 48 -16.30 0.39 -44.92
CA LEU A 48 -15.04 0.97 -45.40
C LEU A 48 -13.91 -0.08 -45.48
N LEU A 49 -13.98 -1.14 -44.66
CA LEU A 49 -13.08 -2.28 -44.72
C LEU A 49 -13.35 -3.22 -45.90
N ILE A 50 -14.57 -3.24 -46.43
CA ILE A 50 -14.96 -4.08 -47.58
C ILE A 50 -14.83 -3.30 -48.89
N VAL A 51 -15.18 -2.02 -48.87
CA VAL A 51 -15.17 -1.13 -50.04
C VAL A 51 -13.76 -0.90 -50.55
N LEU A 52 -12.76 -0.74 -49.67
CA LEU A 52 -11.38 -0.46 -50.08
C LEU A 52 -10.69 -1.64 -50.80
N PRO A 53 -10.74 -2.91 -50.32
CA PRO A 53 -10.23 -4.05 -51.08
C PRO A 53 -11.12 -4.40 -52.29
N GLY A 54 -12.44 -4.23 -52.20
CA GLY A 54 -13.34 -4.42 -53.34
C GLY A 54 -13.07 -3.43 -54.48
N PHE A 55 -12.75 -2.17 -54.15
CA PHE A 55 -12.36 -1.13 -55.10
C PHE A 55 -10.99 -1.40 -55.71
N LEU A 56 -10.01 -1.86 -54.92
CA LEU A 56 -8.71 -2.30 -55.43
C LEU A 56 -8.83 -3.52 -56.37
N LEU A 57 -9.73 -4.46 -56.07
CA LEU A 57 -10.03 -5.62 -56.92
C LEU A 57 -10.73 -5.19 -58.22
N LEU A 58 -11.62 -4.20 -58.17
CA LEU A 58 -12.25 -3.62 -59.35
C LEU A 58 -11.22 -2.92 -60.26
N ILE A 59 -10.28 -2.17 -59.67
CA ILE A 59 -9.17 -1.56 -60.41
C ILE A 59 -8.30 -2.64 -61.04
N TRP A 60 -8.02 -3.74 -60.34
CA TRP A 60 -7.25 -4.89 -60.84
C TRP A 60 -7.89 -5.54 -62.07
N VAL A 61 -9.21 -5.75 -62.07
CA VAL A 61 -9.95 -6.27 -63.26
C VAL A 61 -9.80 -5.33 -64.45
N LEU A 62 -9.64 -4.03 -64.22
CA LEU A 62 -9.53 -3.02 -65.26
C LEU A 62 -8.11 -2.84 -65.83
N THR A 63 -7.04 -3.09 -65.05
CA THR A 63 -5.65 -2.81 -65.46
C THR A 63 -4.75 -4.02 -65.69
N ASN A 64 -5.20 -5.25 -65.38
CA ASN A 64 -4.56 -6.53 -65.77
C ASN A 64 -3.03 -6.61 -65.52
N THR A 65 -2.56 -6.19 -64.34
CA THR A 65 -1.14 -6.18 -63.96
C THR A 65 -0.82 -7.30 -62.95
N GLU A 66 0.06 -8.22 -63.33
CA GLU A 66 0.34 -9.48 -62.60
C GLU A 66 1.03 -9.30 -61.23
N GLY A 67 1.65 -8.14 -60.97
CA GLY A 67 2.35 -7.86 -59.69
C GLY A 67 1.45 -7.50 -58.50
N MET A 68 0.15 -7.24 -58.72
CA MET A 68 -0.76 -6.78 -57.68
C MET A 68 -1.31 -7.88 -56.76
N ILE A 69 -1.14 -9.17 -57.10
CA ILE A 69 -1.72 -10.29 -56.35
C ILE A 69 -1.11 -10.38 -54.94
N VAL A 70 0.22 -10.31 -54.83
CA VAL A 70 0.92 -10.42 -53.53
C VAL A 70 0.65 -9.19 -52.66
N ALA A 71 0.57 -8.00 -53.26
CA ALA A 71 0.28 -6.76 -52.54
C ALA A 71 -1.17 -6.71 -52.03
N GLY A 72 -2.14 -7.14 -52.85
CA GLY A 72 -3.56 -7.19 -52.48
C GLY A 72 -3.86 -8.22 -51.40
N VAL A 73 -3.30 -9.43 -51.51
CA VAL A 73 -3.43 -10.48 -50.49
C VAL A 73 -2.72 -10.07 -49.19
N GLY A 74 -1.52 -9.49 -49.28
CA GLY A 74 -0.80 -8.98 -48.11
C GLY A 74 -1.56 -7.87 -47.40
N MET A 75 -2.11 -6.90 -48.14
CA MET A 75 -2.87 -5.79 -47.58
C MET A 75 -4.23 -6.23 -47.02
N GLY A 76 -4.89 -7.20 -47.68
CA GLY A 76 -6.10 -7.85 -47.17
C GLY A 76 -5.86 -8.62 -45.89
N LEU A 77 -4.76 -9.38 -45.79
CA LEU A 77 -4.38 -10.10 -44.58
C LEU A 77 -4.05 -9.14 -43.44
N ILE A 78 -3.33 -8.05 -43.70
CA ILE A 78 -3.05 -6.99 -42.72
C ILE A 78 -4.33 -6.31 -42.26
N ALA A 79 -5.26 -6.00 -43.17
CA ALA A 79 -6.56 -5.41 -42.83
C ALA A 79 -7.40 -6.37 -41.98
N LEU A 80 -7.39 -7.67 -42.29
CA LEU A 80 -8.14 -8.70 -41.57
C LEU A 80 -7.54 -8.98 -40.19
N LEU A 81 -6.22 -9.04 -40.07
CA LEU A 81 -5.50 -9.11 -38.79
C LEU A 81 -5.77 -7.86 -37.93
N ARG A 82 -5.76 -6.66 -38.55
CA ARG A 82 -6.07 -5.40 -37.87
C ARG A 82 -7.54 -5.33 -37.47
N TRP A 83 -8.47 -5.88 -38.26
CA TRP A 83 -9.88 -6.01 -37.91
C TRP A 83 -10.10 -7.02 -36.78
N ALA A 84 -9.44 -8.17 -36.79
CA ALA A 84 -9.50 -9.15 -35.71
C ALA A 84 -8.95 -8.56 -34.40
N ALA A 85 -7.81 -7.86 -34.46
CA ALA A 85 -7.21 -7.21 -33.29
C ALA A 85 -8.08 -6.06 -32.73
N THR A 86 -8.70 -5.26 -33.61
CA THR A 86 -9.57 -4.14 -33.19
C THR A 86 -10.98 -4.61 -32.79
N GLY A 87 -11.50 -5.68 -33.38
CA GLY A 87 -12.83 -6.24 -33.07
C GLY A 87 -12.87 -6.90 -31.69
N VAL A 88 -11.83 -7.67 -31.33
CA VAL A 88 -11.73 -8.32 -30.01
C VAL A 88 -11.51 -7.29 -28.89
N SER A 89 -10.72 -6.25 -29.14
CA SER A 89 -10.55 -5.14 -28.18
C SER A 89 -11.80 -4.26 -28.04
N ASN A 90 -12.54 -4.02 -29.12
CA ASN A 90 -13.76 -3.21 -29.07
C ASN A 90 -14.94 -3.96 -28.42
N THR A 91 -15.04 -5.28 -28.62
CA THR A 91 -16.07 -6.10 -27.94
C THR A 91 -15.83 -6.22 -26.43
N THR A 92 -14.58 -6.42 -26.00
CA THR A 92 -14.23 -6.43 -24.57
C THR A 92 -14.41 -5.05 -23.93
N ALA A 93 -13.99 -3.96 -24.59
CA ALA A 93 -14.23 -2.59 -24.12
C ALA A 93 -15.72 -2.26 -23.98
N ARG A 94 -16.56 -2.71 -24.92
CA ARG A 94 -18.03 -2.55 -24.85
C ARG A 94 -18.65 -3.32 -23.69
N ARG A 95 -18.21 -4.55 -23.45
CA ARG A 95 -18.69 -5.35 -22.30
C ARG A 95 -18.36 -4.64 -20.99
N ARG A 96 -17.13 -4.15 -20.84
CA ARG A 96 -16.69 -3.38 -19.67
C ARG A 96 -17.44 -2.07 -19.49
N LEU A 97 -17.69 -1.34 -20.58
CA LEU A 97 -18.47 -0.12 -20.53
C LEU A 97 -19.93 -0.40 -20.13
N LYS A 98 -20.53 -1.47 -20.65
CA LYS A 98 -21.87 -1.91 -20.25
C LYS A 98 -21.92 -2.26 -18.76
N LEU A 99 -20.94 -2.99 -18.26
CA LEU A 99 -20.80 -3.28 -16.83
C LEU A 99 -20.67 -1.99 -16.00
N ALA A 100 -19.86 -1.03 -16.46
CA ALA A 100 -19.74 0.27 -15.79
C ALA A 100 -21.07 1.03 -15.74
N TYR A 101 -21.91 0.95 -16.78
CA TYR A 101 -23.26 1.53 -16.76
C TYR A 101 -24.20 0.79 -15.79
N GLU A 102 -24.21 -0.54 -15.87
CA GLU A 102 -25.07 -1.41 -15.05
C GLU A 102 -24.78 -1.25 -13.55
N TYR A 103 -23.50 -1.17 -13.19
CA TYR A 103 -23.04 -0.98 -11.81
C TYR A 103 -22.76 0.49 -11.46
N SER A 104 -23.34 1.45 -12.18
CA SER A 104 -23.09 2.88 -11.96
C SER A 104 -23.44 3.40 -10.56
N ALA A 105 -24.34 2.72 -9.84
CA ALA A 105 -24.69 3.00 -8.45
C ALA A 105 -23.74 2.38 -7.42
N HIS A 106 -22.84 1.47 -7.84
CA HIS A 106 -21.98 0.67 -6.97
C HIS A 106 -20.51 1.14 -6.99
N TYR A 107 -20.25 2.33 -7.54
CA TYR A 107 -18.96 2.99 -7.41
C TYR A 107 -19.11 4.51 -7.28
N VAL A 108 -18.17 5.14 -6.57
CA VAL A 108 -18.07 6.59 -6.40
C VAL A 108 -16.73 7.05 -6.96
N LEU A 109 -16.78 7.93 -7.95
CA LEU A 109 -15.59 8.52 -8.55
C LEU A 109 -15.20 9.82 -7.81
N PRO A 110 -13.90 10.18 -7.81
CA PRO A 110 -13.44 11.44 -7.20
C PRO A 110 -14.10 12.69 -7.80
N GLN A 111 -14.50 12.61 -9.08
CA GLN A 111 -15.19 13.68 -9.81
C GLN A 111 -16.68 13.82 -9.43
N ASP A 112 -17.26 12.81 -8.76
CA ASP A 112 -18.64 12.86 -8.29
C ASP A 112 -18.75 13.69 -6.98
N LEU A 113 -17.62 14.19 -6.47
CA LEU A 113 -17.49 14.88 -5.19
C LEU A 113 -17.05 16.32 -5.39
N ASP A 114 -17.66 17.23 -4.63
CA ASP A 114 -17.15 18.59 -4.46
C ASP A 114 -15.85 18.59 -3.65
N TYR A 115 -15.14 19.72 -3.63
CA TYR A 115 -13.84 19.79 -2.96
C TYR A 115 -13.89 19.46 -1.44
N PRO A 116 -14.83 20.00 -0.64
CA PRO A 116 -14.97 19.61 0.77
C PRO A 116 -15.23 18.11 0.97
N CYS A 117 -16.17 17.52 0.23
CA CYS A 117 -16.52 16.11 0.32
C CYS A 117 -15.37 15.21 -0.12
N SER A 118 -14.65 15.62 -1.17
CA SER A 118 -13.46 14.94 -1.68
C SER A 118 -12.37 14.82 -0.62
N ARG A 119 -12.07 15.91 0.10
CA ARG A 119 -11.10 15.86 1.21
C ARG A 119 -11.58 14.99 2.37
N LEU A 120 -12.87 15.07 2.70
CA LEU A 120 -13.43 14.33 3.82
C LEU A 120 -13.40 12.82 3.55
N LEU A 121 -13.71 12.39 2.33
CA LEU A 121 -13.58 11.00 1.91
C LEU A 121 -12.13 10.53 1.95
N ARG A 122 -11.18 11.35 1.49
CA ARG A 122 -9.75 10.99 1.56
C ARG A 122 -9.30 10.72 2.99
N ARG A 123 -9.70 11.56 3.93
CA ARG A 123 -9.40 11.38 5.36
C ARG A 123 -9.96 10.07 5.92
N ALA A 124 -11.19 9.72 5.55
CA ALA A 124 -11.80 8.44 5.93
C ALA A 124 -11.01 7.25 5.38
N GLN A 125 -10.61 7.32 4.10
CA GLN A 125 -9.78 6.31 3.45
C GLN A 125 -8.41 6.17 4.14
N ASP A 126 -7.75 7.28 4.49
CA ASP A 126 -6.46 7.27 5.18
C ASP A 126 -6.57 6.67 6.60
N ALA A 127 -7.66 6.96 7.32
CA ALA A 127 -7.90 6.38 8.62
C ALA A 127 -8.06 4.86 8.54
N VAL A 128 -8.87 4.37 7.61
CA VAL A 128 -9.09 2.93 7.40
C VAL A 128 -7.83 2.22 6.92
N ASP A 129 -7.08 2.80 5.98
CA ASP A 129 -5.81 2.25 5.53
C ASP A 129 -4.83 2.06 6.71
N ARG A 130 -4.73 3.06 7.60
CA ARG A 130 -3.87 2.97 8.80
C ARG A 130 -4.30 1.85 9.75
N ILE A 131 -5.61 1.68 9.95
CA ILE A 131 -6.14 0.62 10.81
C ILE A 131 -5.81 -0.76 10.20
N LEU A 132 -6.08 -0.93 8.91
CA LEU A 132 -5.87 -2.20 8.22
C LEU A 132 -4.39 -2.56 8.04
N ALA A 133 -3.51 -1.56 7.96
CA ALA A 133 -2.07 -1.76 7.82
C ALA A 133 -1.35 -2.03 9.16
N ALA A 134 -1.96 -1.75 10.30
CA ALA A 134 -1.33 -1.89 11.61
C ALA A 134 -0.95 -3.35 11.93
N ASP A 135 0.16 -3.55 12.62
CA ASP A 135 0.71 -4.87 12.92
C ASP A 135 -0.13 -5.59 13.97
N VAL A 136 -0.65 -4.85 14.95
CA VAL A 136 -1.62 -5.35 15.93
C VAL A 136 -2.89 -5.92 15.27
N GLN A 137 -3.32 -5.34 14.14
CA GLN A 137 -4.44 -5.83 13.34
C GLN A 137 -4.05 -7.08 12.55
N ARG A 138 -2.84 -7.13 11.99
CA ARG A 138 -2.32 -8.30 11.26
C ARG A 138 -2.06 -9.49 12.19
N ALA A 139 -1.68 -9.23 13.43
CA ALA A 139 -1.50 -10.21 14.49
C ALA A 139 -2.82 -10.77 15.06
N GLY A 140 -3.98 -10.26 14.61
CA GLY A 140 -5.28 -10.74 15.06
C GLY A 140 -5.65 -10.36 16.49
N LEU A 141 -4.95 -9.38 17.09
CA LEU A 141 -5.21 -8.89 18.45
C LEU A 141 -6.39 -7.91 18.52
N LEU A 142 -6.81 -7.41 17.35
CA LEU A 142 -8.08 -6.72 17.16
C LEU A 142 -9.07 -7.65 16.47
N ASP A 143 -10.35 -7.29 16.47
CA ASP A 143 -11.41 -7.99 15.74
C ASP A 143 -11.18 -7.90 14.22
N SER A 144 -10.23 -8.70 13.74
CA SER A 144 -9.60 -8.52 12.44
C SER A 144 -10.51 -8.89 11.29
N VAL A 145 -11.40 -9.86 11.51
CA VAL A 145 -12.42 -10.30 10.55
C VAL A 145 -13.46 -9.20 10.38
N ASN A 146 -14.01 -8.70 11.49
CA ASN A 146 -15.01 -7.64 11.45
C ASN A 146 -14.42 -6.36 10.85
N ASN A 147 -13.22 -5.95 11.26
CA ASN A 147 -12.56 -4.75 10.73
C ASN A 147 -12.30 -4.84 9.21
N ARG A 148 -11.93 -6.01 8.67
CA ARG A 148 -11.68 -6.19 7.23
C ARG A 148 -12.94 -6.11 6.38
N VAL A 149 -14.10 -6.38 6.95
CA VAL A 149 -15.39 -6.35 6.24
C VAL A 149 -16.10 -5.01 6.48
N SER A 150 -16.21 -4.61 7.74
CA SER A 150 -16.98 -3.44 8.17
C SER A 150 -16.31 -2.12 7.80
N LEU A 151 -14.97 -2.00 7.87
CA LEU A 151 -14.31 -0.72 7.56
C LEU A 151 -14.40 -0.34 6.07
N PRO A 152 -14.21 -1.25 5.11
CA PRO A 152 -14.53 -0.95 3.70
C PRO A 152 -15.98 -0.56 3.48
N GLU A 153 -16.92 -1.20 4.19
CA GLU A 153 -18.34 -0.84 4.13
C GLU A 153 -18.60 0.57 4.67
N GLU A 154 -17.99 0.94 5.79
CA GLU A 154 -18.05 2.30 6.34
C GLU A 154 -17.56 3.35 5.32
N VAL A 155 -16.44 3.09 4.64
CA VAL A 155 -15.90 3.99 3.60
C VAL A 155 -16.85 4.08 2.40
N TRP A 156 -17.45 2.96 1.99
CA TRP A 156 -18.46 2.94 0.93
C TRP A 156 -19.69 3.78 1.30
N GLN A 157 -20.27 3.55 2.47
CA GLN A 157 -21.43 4.30 2.93
C GLN A 157 -21.14 5.80 3.09
N ILE A 158 -19.95 6.17 3.57
CA ILE A 158 -19.50 7.57 3.64
C ILE A 158 -19.37 8.14 2.22
N GLY A 159 -18.70 7.44 1.32
CA GLY A 159 -18.49 7.87 -0.07
C GLY A 159 -19.80 8.12 -0.81
N THR A 160 -20.75 7.19 -0.73
CA THR A 160 -22.06 7.32 -1.40
C THR A 160 -22.89 8.48 -0.86
N ARG A 161 -22.87 8.68 0.48
CA ARG A 161 -23.56 9.83 1.09
C ARG A 161 -22.90 11.16 0.74
N LEU A 162 -21.58 11.21 0.66
CA LEU A 162 -20.85 12.39 0.23
C LEU A 162 -21.10 12.72 -1.25
N ALA A 163 -21.14 11.72 -2.13
CA ALA A 163 -21.49 11.92 -3.54
C ALA A 163 -22.92 12.49 -3.68
N LYS A 164 -23.87 11.97 -2.90
CA LYS A 164 -25.24 12.52 -2.84
C LYS A 164 -25.26 13.95 -2.29
N LEU A 165 -24.48 14.26 -1.26
CA LEU A 165 -24.38 15.61 -0.73
C LEU A 165 -23.81 16.58 -1.78
N SER A 166 -22.75 16.19 -2.49
CA SER A 166 -22.17 16.97 -3.57
C SER A 166 -23.13 17.18 -4.75
N SER A 167 -23.92 16.17 -5.12
CA SER A 167 -24.95 16.34 -6.16
C SER A 167 -26.03 17.32 -5.72
N MET A 168 -26.50 17.21 -4.48
CA MET A 168 -27.49 18.14 -3.92
C MET A 168 -26.95 19.56 -3.80
N HIS A 169 -25.67 19.74 -3.45
CA HIS A 169 -25.01 21.06 -3.49
C HIS A 169 -24.98 21.65 -4.90
N ALA A 170 -24.64 20.84 -5.91
CA ALA A 170 -24.60 21.28 -7.29
C ALA A 170 -25.99 21.66 -7.82
N GLU A 171 -27.03 20.89 -7.48
CA GLU A 171 -28.42 21.20 -7.79
C GLU A 171 -28.90 22.47 -7.09
N HIS A 172 -28.60 22.61 -5.79
CA HIS A 172 -28.95 23.79 -5.02
C HIS A 172 -28.31 25.05 -5.61
N GLY A 173 -27.04 24.99 -6.01
CA GLY A 173 -26.35 26.10 -6.67
C GLY A 173 -26.89 26.47 -8.06
N GLN A 174 -27.59 25.56 -8.75
CA GLN A 174 -28.26 25.85 -10.03
C GLN A 174 -29.63 26.48 -9.83
N ILE A 175 -30.34 26.08 -8.77
CA ILE A 175 -31.71 26.54 -8.46
C ILE A 175 -31.69 27.90 -7.76
N VAL A 176 -30.64 28.19 -6.98
CA VAL A 176 -30.50 29.43 -6.21
C VAL A 176 -29.99 30.57 -7.11
N PRO A 177 -30.82 31.59 -7.45
CA PRO A 177 -30.37 32.84 -8.04
C PRO A 177 -29.16 33.46 -7.33
N GLN A 178 -28.21 33.99 -8.12
CA GLN A 178 -27.01 34.67 -7.60
C GLN A 178 -27.33 35.92 -6.77
N LEU A 179 -28.45 36.59 -7.05
CA LEU A 179 -29.05 37.61 -6.20
C LEU A 179 -30.36 37.07 -5.65
N MET A 180 -30.35 36.64 -4.39
CA MET A 180 -31.55 36.18 -3.70
C MET A 180 -32.33 37.37 -3.13
N PRO A 181 -33.61 37.55 -3.51
CA PRO A 181 -34.50 38.44 -2.78
C PRO A 181 -34.67 37.93 -1.34
N SER A 182 -34.61 38.82 -0.34
CA SER A 182 -34.74 38.46 1.08
C SER A 182 -36.01 37.67 1.40
N ALA A 183 -37.09 37.89 0.64
CA ALA A 183 -38.34 37.15 0.77
C ALA A 183 -38.24 35.66 0.42
N LEU A 184 -37.23 35.24 -0.35
CA LEU A 184 -37.02 33.86 -0.76
C LEU A 184 -35.97 33.13 0.10
N GLU A 185 -35.20 33.87 0.90
CA GLU A 185 -34.17 33.34 1.79
C GLU A 185 -34.75 32.37 2.85
N ASP A 186 -35.89 32.75 3.45
CA ASP A 186 -36.59 31.91 4.42
C ASP A 186 -37.08 30.59 3.83
N ALA A 187 -37.38 30.55 2.52
CA ALA A 187 -37.82 29.33 1.84
C ALA A 187 -36.67 28.35 1.60
N PHE A 188 -35.43 28.84 1.43
CA PHE A 188 -34.25 28.00 1.19
C PHE A 188 -33.52 27.57 2.48
N LYS A 189 -33.72 28.30 3.58
CA LYS A 189 -33.10 28.04 4.88
C LYS A 189 -33.26 26.60 5.41
N PRO A 190 -34.43 25.92 5.27
CA PRO A 190 -34.55 24.53 5.71
C PRO A 190 -33.65 23.56 4.92
N TYR A 191 -33.46 23.82 3.62
CA TYR A 191 -32.64 22.99 2.74
C TYR A 191 -31.15 23.14 3.05
N SER A 192 -30.67 24.38 3.20
CA SER A 192 -29.28 24.63 3.61
C SER A 192 -28.98 24.04 4.99
N THR A 193 -29.90 24.21 5.95
CA THR A 193 -29.79 23.61 7.29
C THR A 193 -29.71 22.09 7.23
N ALA A 194 -30.51 21.44 6.37
CA ALA A 194 -30.47 19.99 6.19
C ALA A 194 -29.13 19.51 5.59
N LEU A 195 -28.60 20.23 4.60
CA LEU A 195 -27.30 19.94 3.98
C LEU A 195 -26.15 20.10 4.99
N ASP A 196 -26.18 21.18 5.79
CA ASP A 196 -25.19 21.42 6.84
C ASP A 196 -25.26 20.37 7.96
N ALA A 197 -26.46 19.93 8.33
CA ALA A 197 -26.65 18.85 9.29
C ALA A 197 -26.08 17.52 8.76
N ALA A 198 -26.33 17.21 7.48
CA ALA A 198 -25.77 16.03 6.82
C ALA A 198 -24.23 16.08 6.77
N TRP A 199 -23.65 17.22 6.35
CA TRP A 199 -22.21 17.46 6.36
C TRP A 199 -21.60 17.28 7.76
N THR A 200 -22.23 17.86 8.77
CA THR A 200 -21.77 17.80 10.17
C THR A 200 -21.80 16.37 10.69
N SER A 201 -22.86 15.62 10.39
CA SER A 201 -23.00 14.21 10.77
C SER A 201 -21.89 13.34 10.14
N LEU A 202 -21.67 13.49 8.83
CA LEU A 202 -20.61 12.77 8.11
C LEU A 202 -19.21 13.15 8.64
N SER A 203 -18.97 14.44 8.88
CA SER A 203 -17.71 14.92 9.44
C SER A 203 -17.43 14.32 10.82
N LYS A 204 -18.45 14.22 11.68
CA LYS A 204 -18.34 13.56 13.00
C LYS A 204 -18.05 12.06 12.86
N ARG A 205 -18.70 11.37 11.93
CA ARG A 205 -18.44 9.94 11.66
C ARG A 205 -16.98 9.71 11.22
N VAL A 206 -16.48 10.53 10.30
CA VAL A 206 -15.07 10.45 9.85
C VAL A 206 -14.11 10.75 11.00
N ARG A 207 -14.41 11.74 11.84
CA ARG A 207 -13.58 12.04 13.02
C ARG A 207 -13.49 10.85 13.98
N ARG A 208 -14.59 10.11 14.20
CA ARG A 208 -14.57 8.89 15.01
C ARG A 208 -13.68 7.79 14.40
N LEU A 209 -13.68 7.64 13.07
CA LEU A 209 -12.77 6.72 12.38
C LEU A 209 -11.30 7.13 12.57
N GLU A 210 -11.01 8.44 12.50
CA GLU A 210 -9.65 8.96 12.75
C GLU A 210 -9.22 8.75 14.21
N GLU A 211 -10.12 8.98 15.17
CA GLU A 211 -9.89 8.71 16.59
C GLU A 211 -9.60 7.22 16.81
N TYR A 212 -10.36 6.33 16.18
CA TYR A 212 -10.10 4.89 16.23
C TYR A 212 -8.74 4.53 15.63
N ALA A 213 -8.40 5.07 14.46
CA ALA A 213 -7.09 4.87 13.83
C ALA A 213 -5.94 5.35 14.74
N MET A 214 -6.14 6.44 15.48
CA MET A 214 -5.17 6.93 16.47
C MET A 214 -4.97 5.94 17.62
N GLN A 215 -6.05 5.34 18.13
CA GLN A 215 -5.96 4.33 19.18
C GLN A 215 -5.29 3.05 18.71
N VAL A 216 -5.60 2.60 17.48
CA VAL A 216 -4.93 1.46 16.85
C VAL A 216 -3.43 1.72 16.73
N ARG A 217 -3.01 2.92 16.31
CA ARG A 217 -1.58 3.27 16.25
C ARG A 217 -0.89 3.17 17.62
N LYS A 218 -1.54 3.68 18.69
CA LYS A 218 -0.99 3.57 20.05
C LYS A 218 -0.86 2.11 20.50
N ALA A 219 -1.86 1.29 20.17
CA ALA A 219 -1.80 -0.15 20.43
C ALA A 219 -0.66 -0.82 19.66
N ASP A 220 -0.42 -0.41 18.43
CA ASP A 220 0.67 -0.88 17.58
C ASP A 220 2.06 -0.54 18.16
N GLU A 221 2.21 0.68 18.69
CA GLU A 221 3.44 1.10 19.39
C GLU A 221 3.73 0.21 20.62
N VAL A 222 2.71 -0.08 21.42
CA VAL A 222 2.82 -0.98 22.59
C VAL A 222 3.10 -2.42 22.15
N TYR A 223 2.45 -2.90 21.08
CA TYR A 223 2.68 -4.22 20.53
C TYR A 223 4.14 -4.41 20.06
N HIS A 224 4.71 -3.42 19.38
CA HIS A 224 6.12 -3.45 19.01
C HIS A 224 7.06 -3.41 20.21
N ALA A 225 6.74 -2.65 21.26
CA ALA A 225 7.53 -2.66 22.49
C ALA A 225 7.50 -4.05 23.16
N HIS A 226 6.34 -4.70 23.21
CA HIS A 226 6.18 -6.05 23.71
C HIS A 226 7.05 -7.06 22.95
N LEU A 227 6.97 -7.07 21.62
CA LEU A 227 7.79 -7.96 20.78
C LEU A 227 9.31 -7.76 21.00
N ARG A 228 9.75 -6.51 21.22
CA ARG A 228 11.16 -6.23 21.53
C ARG A 228 11.57 -6.74 22.90
N LEU A 229 10.69 -6.64 23.89
CA LEU A 229 10.94 -7.17 25.24
C LEU A 229 10.97 -8.70 25.22
N GLU A 230 10.09 -9.36 24.49
CA GLU A 230 10.13 -10.81 24.30
C GLU A 230 11.42 -11.25 23.61
N ALA A 231 11.84 -10.56 22.56
CA ALA A 231 13.09 -10.84 21.86
C ALA A 231 14.32 -10.63 22.77
N LEU A 232 14.29 -9.65 23.67
CA LEU A 232 15.34 -9.45 24.67
C LEU A 232 15.32 -10.54 25.73
N ALA A 233 14.13 -10.89 26.25
CA ALA A 233 13.96 -11.94 27.25
C ALA A 233 14.46 -13.30 26.75
N ALA A 234 14.24 -13.60 25.47
CA ALA A 234 14.75 -14.80 24.81
C ALA A 234 16.28 -14.86 24.74
N ARG A 235 16.97 -13.70 24.74
CA ARG A 235 18.44 -13.59 24.72
C ARG A 235 19.06 -13.50 26.12
N THR A 236 18.27 -13.30 27.17
CA THR A 236 18.75 -13.21 28.56
C THR A 236 19.64 -14.40 28.97
N PRO A 237 19.34 -15.67 28.61
CA PRO A 237 20.21 -16.80 28.95
C PRO A 237 21.62 -16.67 28.35
N ASP A 238 21.74 -16.16 27.12
CA ASP A 238 23.04 -15.96 26.46
C ASP A 238 23.87 -14.90 27.18
N TYR A 239 23.23 -13.80 27.62
CA TYR A 239 23.90 -12.78 28.43
C TYR A 239 24.33 -13.32 29.79
N GLN A 240 23.50 -14.15 30.44
CA GLN A 240 23.86 -14.81 31.70
C GLN A 240 25.04 -15.78 31.52
N ALA A 241 25.05 -16.55 30.44
CA ALA A 241 26.16 -17.44 30.10
C ALA A 241 27.46 -16.65 29.85
N LEU A 242 27.38 -15.55 29.11
CA LEU A 242 28.53 -14.67 28.85
C LEU A 242 29.10 -14.09 30.17
N ILE A 243 28.25 -13.63 31.09
CA ILE A 243 28.68 -13.14 32.41
C ILE A 243 29.37 -14.27 33.19
N ALA A 244 28.78 -15.47 33.20
CA ALA A 244 29.34 -16.62 33.91
C ALA A 244 30.72 -17.04 33.36
N ASP A 245 30.89 -17.04 32.04
CA ASP A 245 32.18 -17.34 31.40
C ASP A 245 33.22 -16.26 31.68
N THR A 246 32.82 -14.98 31.72
CA THR A 246 33.74 -13.87 32.05
C THR A 246 34.26 -13.98 33.49
N VAL A 247 33.37 -14.32 34.44
CA VAL A 247 33.77 -14.57 35.84
C VAL A 247 34.69 -15.77 35.94
N ARG A 248 34.44 -16.84 35.16
CA ARG A 248 35.34 -18.01 35.11
C ARG A 248 36.73 -17.63 34.59
N ASP A 249 36.80 -16.79 33.56
CA ASP A 249 38.08 -16.32 33.01
C ASP A 249 38.87 -15.47 34.00
N ASP A 250 38.20 -14.63 34.79
CA ASP A 250 38.86 -13.85 35.85
C ASP A 250 39.44 -14.73 36.96
N LEU A 251 38.71 -15.79 37.34
CA LEU A 251 39.21 -16.80 38.29
C LEU A 251 40.40 -17.57 37.71
N ALA A 252 40.34 -17.97 36.42
CA ALA A 252 41.45 -18.63 35.74
C ALA A 252 42.70 -17.73 35.66
N ARG A 253 42.54 -16.44 35.37
CA ARG A 253 43.63 -15.45 35.40
C ARG A 253 44.25 -15.31 36.78
N ALA A 254 43.46 -15.36 37.85
CA ALA A 254 43.98 -15.35 39.22
C ALA A 254 44.82 -16.60 39.51
N HIS A 255 44.33 -17.79 39.13
CA HIS A 255 45.05 -19.04 39.34
C HIS A 255 46.37 -19.12 38.54
N ILE A 256 46.38 -18.67 37.28
CA ILE A 256 47.60 -18.62 36.47
C ILE A 256 48.66 -17.70 37.11
N ARG A 257 48.26 -16.57 37.70
CA ARG A 257 49.18 -15.67 38.43
C ARG A 257 49.80 -16.36 39.65
N GLU A 258 49.01 -17.16 40.36
CA GLU A 258 49.51 -17.95 41.48
C GLU A 258 50.52 -19.01 41.03
N LEU A 259 50.20 -19.78 39.99
CA LEU A 259 51.13 -20.76 39.41
C LEU A 259 52.43 -20.11 38.92
N ALA A 260 52.35 -18.92 38.31
CA ALA A 260 53.52 -18.15 37.90
C ALA A 260 54.37 -17.70 39.11
N ALA A 261 53.74 -17.29 40.21
CA ALA A 261 54.45 -16.94 41.44
C ALA A 261 55.14 -18.15 42.07
N GLN A 262 54.48 -19.31 42.11
CA GLN A 262 55.06 -20.57 42.59
C GLN A 262 56.26 -20.97 41.72
N ALA A 263 56.14 -20.91 40.39
CA ALA A 263 57.24 -21.21 39.47
C ALA A 263 58.42 -20.24 39.66
N ALA A 264 58.17 -18.95 39.88
CA ALA A 264 59.21 -17.97 40.17
C ALA A 264 59.94 -18.27 41.48
N GLN A 265 59.23 -18.72 42.51
CA GLN A 265 59.82 -19.10 43.79
C GLN A 265 60.68 -20.37 43.66
N VAL A 266 60.21 -21.38 42.93
CA VAL A 266 60.98 -22.59 42.61
C VAL A 266 62.25 -22.24 41.83
N ARG A 267 62.16 -21.37 40.82
CA ARG A 267 63.34 -20.88 40.09
C ARG A 267 64.36 -20.25 41.02
N LYS A 268 63.92 -19.38 41.94
CA LYS A 268 64.81 -18.72 42.91
C LYS A 268 65.52 -19.71 43.83
N LEU A 269 64.83 -20.76 44.27
CA LEU A 269 65.44 -21.83 45.07
C LEU A 269 66.51 -22.60 44.27
N PHE A 270 66.25 -22.91 43.00
CA PHE A 270 67.25 -23.54 42.13
C PHE A 270 68.46 -22.64 41.89
N GLU A 271 68.26 -21.35 41.60
CA GLU A 271 69.34 -20.37 41.47
C GLU A 271 70.20 -20.31 42.74
N GLN A 272 69.57 -20.25 43.91
CA GLN A 272 70.27 -20.29 45.20
C GLN A 272 71.06 -21.60 45.40
N SER A 273 70.48 -22.75 45.03
CA SER A 273 71.16 -24.04 45.14
C SER A 273 72.38 -24.14 44.21
N ILE A 274 72.28 -23.58 43.00
CA ILE A 274 73.37 -23.54 42.02
C ILE A 274 74.48 -22.61 42.52
N ASP A 275 74.13 -21.44 43.05
CA ASP A 275 75.09 -20.50 43.62
C ASP A 275 75.81 -21.10 44.83
N GLN A 276 75.08 -21.79 45.71
CA GLN A 276 75.65 -22.50 46.85
C GLN A 276 76.59 -23.63 46.40
N ALA A 277 76.20 -24.42 45.39
CA ALA A 277 77.07 -25.46 44.81
C ALA A 277 78.33 -24.87 44.16
N ARG A 278 78.23 -23.71 43.49
CA ARG A 278 79.39 -22.99 42.92
C ARG A 278 80.33 -22.47 44.01
N GLN A 279 79.79 -21.96 45.12
CA GLN A 279 80.59 -21.52 46.26
C GLN A 279 81.35 -22.69 46.89
N THR A 280 80.67 -23.81 47.18
CA THR A 280 81.31 -25.01 47.74
C THR A 280 82.36 -25.62 46.80
N ALA A 281 82.10 -25.67 45.49
CA ALA A 281 83.09 -26.12 44.51
C ALA A 281 84.29 -25.17 44.43
N GLY A 282 84.06 -23.86 44.57
CA GLY A 282 85.13 -22.85 44.64
C GLY A 282 85.97 -22.95 45.92
N GLU A 283 85.38 -23.36 47.05
CA GLU A 283 86.09 -23.63 48.30
C GLU A 283 86.96 -24.89 48.19
N LEU A 284 86.43 -25.96 47.59
CA LEU A 284 87.17 -27.20 47.34
C LEU A 284 88.34 -27.03 46.35
N LEU A 285 88.21 -26.14 45.35
CA LEU A 285 89.30 -25.81 44.43
C LEU A 285 90.35 -24.85 45.05
N ARG A 286 90.02 -24.17 46.15
CA ARG A 286 90.94 -23.28 46.89
C ARG A 286 91.64 -23.94 48.07
N THR A 287 91.29 -25.18 48.41
CA THR A 287 92.03 -25.95 49.43
C THR A 287 93.18 -26.69 48.73
N PRO A 288 94.46 -26.28 48.91
CA PRO A 288 95.56 -27.11 48.43
C PRO A 288 95.60 -28.39 49.27
N LEU A 289 95.73 -29.53 48.59
CA LEU A 289 96.09 -30.80 49.21
C LEU A 289 97.38 -30.61 50.03
N VAL A 290 97.24 -30.55 51.35
CA VAL A 290 98.33 -30.69 52.32
C VAL A 290 97.83 -31.52 53.49
#